data_AF-A0A4Y2NTE3-F1
#
_entry.id   AF-A0A4Y2NTE3-F1
#
_cell.length_a   1.000
_cell.length_b   1.000
_cell.length_c   1.000
_cell.angle_alpha   90.00
_cell.angle_beta   90.00
_cell.angle_gamma   90.00
#
_symmetry.space_group_name_H-M   'P 1'
#
loop_
_entity.id
_entity.type
_entity.pdbx_description
1 polymer ?
#
loop_
_entity_poly.entity_id
_entity_poly.type
_entity_poly.pdbx_seq_one_letter_code
_entity_poly.pdbx_strand_id
1 'polypeptide(L)'
;MPNPHDCTADFGVSAQITATISKRKSFIGTPYWMAPEVAAVERKGGYNQQCDIWAVGVTAIELAELQPPMFDLHPMRALFLMSKSGFKPPQLKDKNKWTPVFHHFVKVALTKNPKKRPTAERLLQVITC
;
A
#
# COMPACT_ATOMS: atom_id res chain seq x y z
N MET A 1 21.30 -25.36 18.58
CA MET A 1 20.80 -23.97 18.79
C MET A 1 21.07 -23.19 17.51
N PRO A 2 20.05 -22.77 16.73
CA PRO A 2 20.24 -21.91 15.57
C PRO A 2 19.94 -20.43 15.89
N ASN A 3 20.71 -19.53 15.27
CA ASN A 3 20.73 -18.09 15.49
C ASN A 3 19.46 -17.36 14.94
N PRO A 4 19.02 -16.23 15.52
CA PRO A 4 17.71 -15.61 15.23
C PRO A 4 17.74 -14.51 14.15
N HIS A 5 18.70 -14.53 13.22
CA HIS A 5 18.84 -13.47 12.21
C HIS A 5 18.64 -13.99 10.80
N ASP A 6 17.44 -14.46 10.47
CA ASP A 6 16.88 -14.27 9.12
C ASP A 6 15.40 -14.64 9.10
N CYS A 7 14.54 -13.69 9.46
CA CYS A 7 13.11 -13.80 9.13
C CYS A 7 12.89 -13.04 7.82
N THR A 8 13.38 -13.62 6.72
CA THR A 8 12.98 -13.19 5.37
C THR A 8 11.48 -13.41 5.25
N ALA A 9 10.75 -12.29 5.19
CA ALA A 9 9.31 -12.24 5.05
C ALA A 9 8.82 -13.00 3.80
N ASP A 10 7.55 -13.41 3.86
CA ASP A 10 6.85 -14.30 2.94
C ASP A 10 6.89 -13.82 1.46
N PHE A 11 7.88 -14.28 0.68
CA PHE A 11 8.02 -14.04 -0.77
C PHE A 11 7.08 -14.89 -1.63
N GLY A 12 6.11 -15.60 -1.04
CA GLY A 12 5.19 -16.50 -1.76
C GLY A 12 4.47 -15.82 -2.93
N VAL A 13 4.20 -14.52 -2.83
CA VAL A 13 3.57 -13.73 -3.90
C VAL A 13 4.54 -13.39 -5.03
N SER A 14 5.80 -13.08 -4.73
CA SER A 14 6.82 -12.76 -5.73
C SER A 14 7.21 -13.98 -6.58
N ALA A 15 7.32 -15.16 -5.96
CA ALA A 15 7.70 -16.39 -6.66
C ALA A 15 6.57 -16.95 -7.56
N GLN A 16 5.31 -16.80 -7.16
CA GLN A 16 4.17 -17.33 -7.94
C GLN A 16 3.87 -16.55 -9.23
N ILE A 17 4.28 -15.29 -9.33
CA ILE A 17 4.07 -14.46 -10.52
C ILE A 17 4.89 -14.96 -11.72
N THR A 18 6.09 -15.51 -11.47
CA THR A 18 6.97 -16.00 -12.55
C THR A 18 6.52 -17.35 -13.11
N ALA A 19 5.86 -18.20 -12.31
CA ALA A 19 5.58 -19.60 -12.69
C ALA A 19 4.14 -19.87 -13.17
N THR A 20 3.16 -18.99 -12.92
CA THR A 20 1.73 -19.34 -13.11
C THR A 20 0.93 -18.32 -13.90
N ILE A 21 1.40 -17.95 -15.11
CA ILE A 21 0.72 -16.96 -15.97
C ILE A 21 -0.65 -17.43 -16.53
N SER A 22 -1.02 -18.71 -16.40
CA SER A 22 -2.15 -19.26 -17.19
C SER A 22 -3.38 -19.80 -16.47
N LYS A 23 -3.50 -19.89 -15.13
CA LYS A 23 -4.63 -20.69 -14.59
C LYS A 23 -5.45 -20.27 -13.37
N ARG A 24 -5.31 -19.09 -12.76
CA ARG A 24 -6.28 -18.68 -11.71
C ARG A 24 -6.65 -17.21 -11.75
N LYS A 25 -7.92 -16.92 -12.05
CA LYS A 25 -8.63 -15.64 -11.84
C LYS A 25 -8.87 -15.35 -10.34
N SER A 26 -7.98 -15.81 -9.47
CA SER A 26 -8.04 -15.53 -8.05
C SER A 26 -7.19 -14.28 -7.82
N PHE A 27 -7.79 -13.22 -7.30
CA PHE A 27 -7.06 -12.00 -6.94
C PHE A 27 -5.86 -12.38 -6.06
N ILE A 28 -4.66 -12.07 -6.54
CA ILE A 28 -3.42 -12.28 -5.80
C ILE A 28 -3.22 -11.01 -4.96
N GLY A 29 -3.32 -11.16 -3.64
CA GLY A 29 -3.17 -10.08 -2.66
C GLY A 29 -4.50 -9.52 -2.13
N THR A 30 -4.46 -8.96 -0.93
CA THR A 30 -5.60 -8.26 -0.35
C THR A 30 -5.61 -6.81 -0.88
N PRO A 31 -6.64 -6.36 -1.62
CA PRO A 31 -6.55 -5.13 -2.41
C PRO A 31 -6.42 -3.85 -1.60
N TYR A 32 -6.68 -3.88 -0.29
CA TYR A 32 -6.69 -2.68 0.56
C TYR A 32 -5.32 -1.99 0.68
N TRP A 33 -4.21 -2.71 0.49
CA TRP A 33 -2.84 -2.16 0.47
C TRP A 33 -2.32 -1.87 -0.93
N MET A 34 -3.09 -2.17 -1.99
CA MET A 34 -2.66 -1.92 -3.36
C MET A 34 -2.66 -0.43 -3.67
N ALA A 35 -1.59 0.05 -4.31
CA ALA A 35 -1.55 1.41 -4.81
C ALA A 35 -2.52 1.61 -5.99
N PRO A 36 -3.06 2.83 -6.21
CA PRO A 36 -4.06 3.08 -7.27
C PRO A 36 -3.57 2.73 -8.68
N GLU A 37 -2.28 2.94 -8.95
CA GLU A 37 -1.65 2.56 -10.21
C GLU A 37 -1.58 1.04 -10.42
N VAL A 38 -1.45 0.26 -9.34
CA VAL A 38 -1.45 -1.21 -9.39
C VAL A 38 -2.89 -1.71 -9.55
N ALA A 39 -3.85 -1.06 -8.90
CA ALA A 39 -5.28 -1.38 -9.02
C ALA A 39 -5.87 -1.11 -10.42
N ALA A 40 -5.34 -0.13 -11.14
CA ALA A 40 -5.81 0.25 -12.48
C ALA A 40 -5.27 -0.66 -13.61
N VAL A 41 -4.15 -1.37 -13.38
CA VAL A 41 -3.51 -2.20 -14.40
C VAL A 41 -3.96 -3.65 -14.23
N GLU A 42 -5.03 -4.03 -14.94
CA GLU A 42 -5.51 -5.43 -14.95
C GLU A 42 -4.47 -6.42 -15.50
N ARG A 43 -3.50 -5.99 -16.32
CA ARG A 43 -2.49 -6.86 -16.93
C ARG A 43 -1.19 -6.11 -17.23
N LYS A 44 -0.12 -6.50 -16.53
CA LYS A 44 1.31 -6.25 -16.83
C LYS A 44 1.83 -4.81 -16.57
N GLY A 45 2.78 -4.70 -15.65
CA GLY A 45 3.80 -3.63 -15.67
C GLY A 45 3.57 -2.39 -14.80
N GLY A 46 2.72 -2.45 -13.78
CA GLY A 46 2.45 -1.32 -12.87
C GLY A 46 3.20 -1.34 -11.52
N TYR A 47 3.95 -2.40 -11.22
CA TYR A 47 4.64 -2.54 -9.94
C TYR A 47 6.02 -1.85 -10.02
N ASN A 48 6.21 -0.84 -9.18
CA ASN A 48 7.51 -0.20 -8.95
C ASN A 48 7.73 -0.09 -7.45
N GLN A 49 8.95 0.23 -7.02
CA GLN A 49 9.27 0.39 -5.58
C GLN A 49 8.39 1.44 -4.87
N GLN A 50 7.72 2.34 -5.63
CA GLN A 50 6.82 3.33 -5.05
C GLN A 50 5.52 2.72 -4.55
N CYS A 51 5.07 1.57 -5.07
CA CYS A 51 3.87 0.92 -4.53
C CYS A 51 4.11 0.38 -3.11
N ASP A 52 5.36 0.03 -2.74
CA ASP A 52 5.72 -0.34 -1.38
C ASP A 52 5.55 0.86 -0.42
N ILE A 53 5.89 2.07 -0.87
CA ILE A 53 5.69 3.31 -0.10
C ILE A 53 4.20 3.56 0.18
N TRP A 54 3.33 3.26 -0.79
CA TRP A 54 1.89 3.33 -0.58
C TRP A 54 1.43 2.30 0.46
N ALA A 55 1.88 1.05 0.32
CA ALA A 55 1.55 -0.02 1.26
C ALA A 55 1.99 0.33 2.70
N VAL A 56 3.16 0.97 2.88
CA VAL A 56 3.60 1.52 4.17
C VAL A 56 2.63 2.57 4.70
N GLY A 57 2.16 3.49 3.86
CA GLY A 57 1.16 4.49 4.25
C GLY A 57 -0.18 3.88 4.68
N VAL A 58 -0.64 2.84 3.97
CA VAL A 58 -1.85 2.08 4.33
C VAL A 58 -1.65 1.35 5.66
N THR A 59 -0.49 0.68 5.83
CA THR A 59 -0.14 -0.04 7.06
C THR A 59 -0.05 0.92 8.25
N ALA A 60 0.46 2.14 8.06
CA ALA A 60 0.47 3.16 9.11
C ALA A 60 -0.94 3.54 9.59
N ILE A 61 -1.91 3.66 8.66
CA ILE A 61 -3.32 3.87 9.03
C ILE A 61 -3.88 2.64 9.74
N GLU A 62 -3.60 1.44 9.25
CA GLU A 62 -4.04 0.19 9.87
C GLU A 62 -3.54 0.07 11.31
N LEU A 63 -2.27 0.35 11.58
CA LEU A 63 -1.72 0.31 12.93
C LEU A 63 -2.34 1.38 13.85
N ALA A 64 -2.76 2.52 13.28
CA ALA A 64 -3.42 3.58 14.01
C ALA A 64 -4.91 3.30 14.30
N GLU A 65 -5.61 2.66 13.37
CA GLU A 65 -7.08 2.49 13.39
C GLU A 65 -7.54 1.04 13.52
N LEU A 66 -6.60 0.09 13.68
CA LEU A 66 -6.77 -1.36 13.73
C LEU A 66 -7.32 -2.01 12.45
N GLN A 67 -7.57 -1.22 11.41
CA GLN A 67 -8.09 -1.69 10.13
C GLN A 67 -7.56 -0.81 8.99
N PRO A 68 -7.27 -1.39 7.81
CA PRO A 68 -6.91 -0.60 6.66
C PRO A 68 -8.10 0.24 6.15
N PRO A 69 -7.86 1.32 5.40
CA PRO A 69 -8.91 2.05 4.71
C PRO A 69 -9.75 1.12 3.83
N MET A 70 -11.06 1.39 3.77
CA MET A 70 -12.03 0.64 2.95
C MET A 70 -12.20 -0.84 3.33
N PHE A 71 -11.77 -1.27 4.51
CA PHE A 71 -11.91 -2.66 4.98
C PHE A 71 -13.36 -3.18 4.94
N ASP A 72 -14.35 -2.31 5.23
CA ASP A 72 -15.78 -2.66 5.20
C ASP A 72 -16.33 -2.87 3.78
N LEU A 73 -15.57 -2.53 2.73
CA LEU A 73 -15.99 -2.70 1.34
C LEU A 73 -15.57 -4.07 0.81
N HIS A 74 -16.45 -4.66 -0.01
CA HIS A 74 -16.11 -5.85 -0.78
C HIS A 74 -14.81 -5.61 -1.60
N PRO A 75 -13.85 -6.54 -1.64
CA PRO A 75 -12.54 -6.36 -2.31
C PRO A 75 -12.61 -5.77 -3.72
N MET A 76 -13.55 -6.25 -4.55
CA MET A 76 -13.78 -5.73 -5.91
C MET A 76 -14.27 -4.28 -5.92
N ARG A 77 -15.04 -3.87 -4.91
CA ARG A 77 -15.53 -2.50 -4.79
C ARG A 77 -14.41 -1.56 -4.40
N ALA A 78 -13.52 -1.97 -3.48
CA ALA A 78 -12.34 -1.21 -3.12
C ALA A 78 -11.43 -0.99 -4.36
N LEU A 79 -11.15 -2.06 -5.11
CA LEU A 79 -10.37 -1.98 -6.35
C LEU A 79 -10.98 -1.01 -7.37
N PHE A 80 -12.29 -1.15 -7.61
CA PHE A 80 -13.01 -0.27 -8.53
C PHE A 80 -12.99 1.19 -8.08
N LEU A 81 -13.03 1.48 -6.78
CA LEU A 81 -12.92 2.86 -6.29
C LEU A 81 -11.52 3.42 -6.50
N MET A 82 -10.47 2.63 -6.26
CA MET A 82 -9.08 3.04 -6.44
C MET A 82 -8.72 3.35 -7.90
N SER A 83 -9.32 2.65 -8.86
CA SER A 83 -9.08 2.88 -10.29
C SER A 83 -9.77 4.14 -10.85
N LYS A 84 -10.67 4.78 -10.09
CA LYS A 84 -11.35 6.01 -10.56
C LYS A 84 -10.41 7.21 -10.60
N SER A 85 -10.60 8.05 -11.62
CA SER A 85 -9.89 9.34 -11.76
C SER A 85 -10.07 10.24 -10.53
N GLY A 86 -11.28 10.28 -9.96
CA GLY A 86 -11.63 11.04 -8.76
C GLY A 86 -11.27 10.39 -7.42
N PHE A 87 -10.57 9.25 -7.41
CA PHE A 87 -10.13 8.63 -6.16
C PHE A 87 -9.25 9.57 -5.34
N LYS A 88 -9.64 9.80 -4.07
CA LYS A 88 -8.90 10.59 -3.10
C LYS A 88 -8.13 9.64 -2.17
N PRO A 89 -6.83 9.88 -1.91
CA PRO A 89 -6.07 9.08 -0.98
C PRO A 89 -6.69 9.09 0.43
N PRO A 90 -6.63 7.96 1.15
CA PRO A 90 -7.16 7.89 2.51
C PRO A 90 -6.36 8.78 3.47
N GLN A 91 -7.01 9.14 4.57
CA GLN A 91 -6.46 9.96 5.66
C GLN A 91 -6.91 9.33 6.98
N LEU A 92 -6.21 9.67 8.06
CA LEU A 92 -6.62 9.29 9.41
C LEU A 92 -7.98 9.92 9.73
N LYS A 93 -8.91 9.14 10.28
CA LYS A 93 -10.28 9.54 10.62
C LYS A 93 -10.30 10.58 11.73
N ASP A 94 -9.48 10.37 12.77
CA ASP A 94 -9.37 11.29 13.90
C ASP A 94 -8.21 12.28 13.68
N LYS A 95 -8.56 13.54 13.46
CA LYS A 95 -7.58 14.61 13.21
C LYS A 95 -6.81 15.03 14.46
N ASN A 96 -7.41 14.89 15.63
CA ASN A 96 -6.87 15.42 16.89
C ASN A 96 -6.10 14.36 17.68
N LYS A 97 -6.36 13.07 17.43
CA LYS A 97 -5.66 11.95 18.08
C LYS A 97 -4.20 11.83 17.68
N TRP A 98 -3.83 12.31 16.50
CA TRP A 98 -2.48 12.10 15.93
C TRP A 98 -1.72 13.38 15.69
N THR A 99 -0.40 13.30 15.77
CA THR A 99 0.48 14.46 15.59
C THR A 99 0.42 14.99 14.15
N PRO A 100 0.64 16.30 13.93
CA PRO A 100 0.74 16.87 12.58
C PRO A 100 1.80 16.18 11.71
N VAL A 101 2.90 15.73 12.32
CA VAL A 101 3.96 14.98 11.65
C VAL A 101 3.43 13.65 11.12
N PHE A 102 2.62 12.92 11.90
CA PHE A 102 2.05 11.66 11.45
C PHE A 102 1.04 11.85 10.32
N HIS A 103 0.19 12.88 10.40
CA HIS A 103 -0.70 13.27 9.30
C HIS A 103 0.09 13.61 8.03
N HIS A 104 1.20 14.32 8.17
CA HIS A 104 2.06 14.67 7.05
C HIS A 104 2.72 13.42 6.43
N PHE A 105 3.26 12.53 7.25
CA PHE A 105 3.83 11.25 6.82
C PHE A 105 2.82 10.44 6.01
N VAL A 106 1.62 10.22 6.53
CA VAL A 106 0.55 9.46 5.85
C VAL A 106 0.17 10.14 4.52
N LYS A 107 0.01 11.46 4.52
CA LYS A 107 -0.34 12.24 3.31
C LYS A 107 0.72 12.09 2.21
N VAL A 108 2.00 12.13 2.59
CA VAL A 108 3.12 12.04 1.65
C VAL A 108 3.27 10.61 1.12
N ALA A 109 3.19 9.59 1.98
CA ALA A 109 3.24 8.18 1.59
C ALA A 109 2.09 7.81 0.63
N LEU A 110 0.88 8.32 0.91
CA LEU A 110 -0.33 8.09 0.11
C LEU A 110 -0.48 9.10 -1.06
N THR A 111 0.63 9.49 -1.68
CA THR A 111 0.59 10.30 -2.90
C THR A 111 0.12 9.44 -4.08
N LYS A 112 -1.05 9.78 -4.65
CA LYS A 112 -1.66 9.01 -5.76
C LYS A 112 -0.75 8.88 -6.99
N ASN A 113 -0.05 9.95 -7.37
CA ASN A 113 0.85 9.91 -8.52
C ASN A 113 2.19 9.26 -8.10
N PRO A 114 2.53 8.06 -8.60
CA PRO A 114 3.76 7.36 -8.18
C PRO A 114 5.04 8.14 -8.50
N LYS A 115 5.04 9.00 -9.53
CA LYS A 115 6.19 9.85 -9.87
C LYS A 115 6.44 10.97 -8.87
N LYS A 116 5.40 11.37 -8.10
CA LYS A 116 5.49 12.40 -7.06
C LYS A 116 5.58 11.80 -5.65
N ARG A 117 5.36 10.50 -5.51
CA ARG A 117 5.52 9.78 -4.24
C ARG A 117 7.02 9.73 -3.90
N PRO A 118 7.42 10.03 -2.65
CA PRO A 118 8.84 9.99 -2.30
C PRO A 118 9.38 8.57 -2.32
N THR A 119 10.70 8.44 -2.40
CA THR A 119 11.40 7.18 -2.14
C THR A 119 11.41 6.86 -0.64
N ALA A 120 11.77 5.62 -0.29
CA ALA A 120 11.90 5.20 1.11
C ALA A 120 12.86 6.10 1.91
N GLU A 121 14.01 6.43 1.33
CA GLU A 121 15.00 7.31 1.94
C GLU A 121 14.43 8.70 2.26
N ARG A 122 13.69 9.28 1.31
CA ARG A 122 13.08 10.59 1.53
C ARG A 122 11.91 10.53 2.50
N LEU A 123 11.18 9.42 2.56
CA LEU A 123 10.10 9.21 3.51
C LEU A 123 10.61 9.13 4.96
N LEU A 124 11.76 8.50 5.19
CA LEU A 124 12.39 8.43 6.52
C LEU A 124 12.67 9.84 7.08
N GLN A 125 13.09 10.77 6.22
CA GLN A 125 13.36 12.15 6.61
C GLN A 125 12.11 12.93 7.07
N VAL A 126 10.90 12.47 6.72
CA VAL A 126 9.65 13.12 7.13
C VAL A 126 9.39 12.98 8.64
N ILE A 127 9.96 11.97 9.29
CA ILE A 127 9.75 11.69 10.71
C ILE A 127 10.84 12.34 11.59
N THR A 128 11.96 12.74 11.00
CA THR A 128 13.17 13.18 11.72
C THR A 128 13.33 14.71 11.84
N CYS A 129 12.32 15.50 11.47
CA CYS A 129 12.37 16.96 11.52
C CYS A 129 11.42 17.54 12.58
#